data_AF-A0A6A3D898-F1
#
_entry.id   AF-A0A6A3D898-F1
#
_cell.length_a   1.000
_cell.length_b   1.000
_cell.length_c   1.000
_cell.angle_alpha   90.00
_cell.angle_beta   90.00
_cell.angle_gamma   90.00
#
_symmetry.space_group_name_H-M   'P 1'
#
loop_
_entity.id
_entity.type
_entity.pdbx_description
1 polymer ?
#
loop_
_entity_poly.entity_id
_entity_poly.type
_entity_poly.pdbx_seq_one_letter_code
_entity_poly.pdbx_strand_id
1 'polypeptide(L)'
;MKLFLPNGFALDPTSETYSDDVMCIGQEAETNLYKFFEDHGVTRKHGSSVLKVLRELYRAGKLDLKIKAYYAHVYAGTICDPAPSQLNQILVIRG
;
A
#
# COMPACT_ATOMS: atom_id res chain seq x y z
N MET A 1 3.23 -1.63 -0.31
CA MET A 1 2.14 -1.45 -1.30
C MET A 1 0.74 -1.57 -0.69
N LYS A 2 0.62 -2.02 0.57
CA LYS A 2 -0.65 -2.17 1.31
C LYS A 2 -1.59 -0.95 1.28
N LEU A 3 -1.04 0.26 1.17
CA LEU A 3 -1.80 1.53 1.01
C LEU A 3 -2.69 1.58 -0.24
N PHE A 4 -2.40 0.75 -1.25
CA PHE A 4 -3.12 0.72 -2.52
C PHE A 4 -4.16 -0.41 -2.58
N LEU A 5 -4.50 -1.01 -1.44
CA LEU A 5 -5.58 -1.98 -1.29
C LEU A 5 -6.79 -1.25 -0.66
N PRO A 6 -7.78 -0.82 -1.47
CA PRO A 6 -8.85 0.05 -1.00
C PRO A 6 -9.84 -0.62 -0.05
N ASN A 7 -9.87 -1.96 -0.01
CA ASN A 7 -10.79 -2.74 0.81
C ASN A 7 -10.09 -3.43 1.99
N GLY A 8 -8.81 -3.15 2.21
CA GLY A 8 -7.98 -3.94 3.11
C GLY A 8 -7.59 -5.29 2.50
N PHE A 9 -7.04 -6.18 3.32
CA PHE A 9 -6.65 -7.54 2.94
C PHE A 9 -6.58 -8.43 4.18
N ALA A 10 -6.76 -9.74 4.00
CA ALA A 10 -6.58 -10.72 5.06
C ALA A 10 -5.66 -11.83 4.55
N LEU A 11 -4.63 -12.13 5.33
CA LEU A 11 -3.69 -13.21 5.07
C LEU A 11 -3.68 -14.15 6.26
N ASP A 12 -3.84 -15.44 5.99
CA ASP A 12 -3.76 -16.50 6.99
C ASP A 12 -2.46 -17.30 6.79
N PRO A 13 -1.45 -17.16 7.68
CA PRO A 13 -0.20 -17.91 7.60
C PRO A 13 -0.36 -19.42 7.69
N THR A 14 -1.50 -19.90 8.18
CA THR A 14 -1.80 -21.31 8.34
C THR A 14 -2.45 -21.92 7.10
N SER A 15 -2.87 -21.08 6.14
CA SER A 15 -3.46 -21.54 4.88
C SER A 15 -2.44 -22.20 3.97
N GLU A 16 -2.81 -23.32 3.35
CA GLU A 16 -2.01 -23.96 2.29
C GLU A 16 -1.84 -23.04 1.06
N THR A 17 -2.76 -22.10 0.85
CA THR A 17 -2.74 -21.13 -0.27
C THR A 17 -2.04 -19.83 0.07
N TYR A 18 -1.44 -19.70 1.27
CA TYR A 18 -0.87 -18.44 1.75
C TYR A 18 0.06 -17.76 0.73
N SER A 19 0.93 -18.52 0.07
CA SER A 19 1.86 -17.99 -0.93
C SER A 19 1.13 -17.39 -2.15
N ASP A 20 0.08 -18.05 -2.61
CA ASP A 20 -0.72 -17.59 -3.75
C ASP A 20 -1.54 -16.36 -3.37
N ASP A 21 -2.09 -16.34 -2.16
CA ASP A 21 -2.83 -15.20 -1.63
C ASP A 21 -1.92 -13.96 -1.50
N VAL A 22 -0.71 -14.14 -0.98
CA VAL A 22 0.33 -13.09 -0.92
C VAL A 22 0.66 -12.56 -2.30
N MET A 23 0.84 -13.44 -3.30
CA MET A 23 1.15 -13.03 -4.67
C MET A 23 -0.02 -12.26 -5.30
N CYS A 24 -1.25 -12.75 -5.15
CA CYS A 24 -2.44 -12.12 -5.71
C CYS A 24 -2.65 -10.71 -5.13
N ILE A 25 -2.58 -10.58 -3.79
CA ILE A 25 -2.69 -9.30 -3.09
C ILE A 25 -1.55 -8.36 -3.50
N GLY A 26 -0.33 -8.88 -3.65
CA GLY A 26 0.82 -8.10 -4.13
C GLY A 26 0.58 -7.51 -5.52
N GLN A 27 0.09 -8.32 -6.45
CA GLN A 27 -0.19 -7.92 -7.82
C GLN A 27 -1.36 -6.93 -7.93
N GLU A 28 -2.39 -7.10 -7.10
CA GLU A 28 -3.49 -6.13 -7.00
C GLU A 28 -2.97 -4.77 -6.51
N ALA A 29 -2.17 -4.78 -5.44
CA ALA A 29 -1.59 -3.56 -4.88
C ALA A 29 -0.68 -2.84 -5.89
N GLU A 30 0.05 -3.59 -6.71
CA GLU A 30 0.87 -3.04 -7.81
C GLU A 30 0.03 -2.45 -8.94
N THR A 31 -1.01 -3.14 -9.36
CA THR A 31 -1.94 -2.64 -10.37
C THR A 31 -2.58 -1.32 -9.93
N ASN A 32 -3.02 -1.25 -8.67
CA ASN A 32 -3.63 -0.06 -8.10
C ASN A 32 -2.63 1.10 -7.90
N LEU A 33 -1.36 0.78 -7.61
CA LEU A 33 -0.30 1.79 -7.56
C LEU A 33 -0.09 2.46 -8.92
N TYR A 34 -0.01 1.67 -10.00
CA TYR A 34 0.17 2.25 -11.33
C TYR A 34 -1.03 3.04 -11.80
N LYS A 35 -2.26 2.57 -11.55
CA LYS A 35 -3.47 3.37 -11.80
C LYS A 35 -3.42 4.71 -11.08
N PHE A 36 -2.99 4.72 -9.81
CA PHE A 36 -2.83 5.95 -9.04
C PHE A 36 -1.80 6.91 -9.66
N PHE A 37 -0.71 6.39 -10.24
CA PHE A 37 0.27 7.21 -10.95
C PHE A 37 -0.32 7.81 -12.23
N GLU A 38 -1.07 7.03 -13.00
CA GLU A 38 -1.76 7.52 -14.20
C GLU A 38 -2.77 8.63 -13.86
N ASP A 39 -3.56 8.45 -12.79
CA ASP A 39 -4.51 9.45 -12.29
C ASP A 39 -3.82 10.77 -11.88
N HIS A 40 -2.54 10.72 -11.51
CA HIS A 40 -1.74 11.89 -11.12
C HIS A 40 -0.84 12.40 -12.26
N GLY A 41 -1.06 11.94 -13.50
CA GLY A 41 -0.32 12.39 -14.68
C GLY A 41 1.13 11.90 -14.72
N VAL A 42 1.48 10.90 -13.91
CA VAL A 42 2.80 10.28 -13.93
C VAL A 42 2.81 9.20 -15.01
N THR A 43 3.29 9.56 -16.19
CA THR A 43 3.58 8.57 -17.23
C THR A 43 4.83 7.78 -16.84
N ARG A 44 4.86 6.47 -17.15
CA ARG A 44 6.03 5.60 -16.94
C ARG A 44 7.25 6.13 -17.71
N LYS A 45 7.94 7.14 -17.19
CA LYS A 45 9.29 7.49 -17.67
C LYS A 45 10.23 6.40 -17.18
N HIS A 46 10.79 5.68 -18.15
CA HIS A 46 11.62 4.48 -18.05
C HIS A 46 12.95 4.64 -17.25
N GLY A 47 13.01 5.55 -16.28
CA GLY A 47 14.19 5.78 -15.44
C GLY A 47 13.92 6.37 -14.06
N SER A 48 12.68 6.76 -13.74
CA SER A 48 12.33 7.20 -12.37
C SER A 48 11.91 6.00 -11.54
N SER A 49 12.64 5.75 -10.45
CA SER A 49 12.25 4.70 -9.49
C SER A 49 10.87 5.02 -8.90
N VAL A 50 10.03 3.99 -8.75
CA VAL A 50 8.69 4.06 -8.13
C VAL A 50 8.73 4.82 -6.79
N LEU A 51 9.79 4.61 -6.01
CA LEU A 51 10.03 5.30 -4.73
C LEU A 51 10.20 6.82 -4.88
N LYS A 52 10.82 7.29 -5.95
CA LYS A 52 10.99 8.73 -6.21
C LYS A 52 9.62 9.37 -6.45
N VAL A 53 8.81 8.77 -7.30
CA VAL A 53 7.45 9.24 -7.61
C VAL A 53 6.59 9.25 -6.35
N LEU A 54 6.60 8.16 -5.57
CA LEU A 54 5.87 8.08 -4.30
C LEU A 54 6.28 9.18 -3.32
N ARG A 55 7.58 9.50 -3.23
CA ARG A 55 8.10 10.56 -2.35
C ARG A 55 7.61 11.94 -2.79
N GLU A 56 7.53 12.21 -4.09
CA GLU A 56 6.98 13.45 -4.62
C GLU A 56 5.49 13.57 -4.32
N LEU A 57 4.72 12.50 -4.54
CA LEU A 57 3.28 12.45 -4.22
C LEU A 57 3.01 12.60 -2.72
N TYR A 58 3.85 12.02 -1.87
CA TYR A 58 3.78 12.21 -0.42
C TYR A 58 4.03 13.66 -0.02
N ARG A 59 5.09 14.29 -0.55
CA ARG A 59 5.38 15.71 -0.29
C ARG A 59 4.27 16.64 -0.75
N ALA A 60 3.58 16.27 -1.83
CA ALA A 60 2.42 16.98 -2.34
C ALA A 60 1.10 16.67 -1.60
N GLY A 61 1.12 15.83 -0.54
CA GLY A 61 -0.06 15.45 0.24
C GLY A 61 -1.05 14.54 -0.50
N LYS A 62 -0.69 14.01 -1.68
CA LYS A 62 -1.59 13.20 -2.52
C LYS A 62 -1.84 11.80 -1.96
N LEU A 63 -1.00 11.35 -1.04
CA LEU A 63 -1.16 10.06 -0.35
C LEU A 63 -2.01 10.15 0.92
N ASP A 64 -2.36 11.35 1.41
CA ASP A 64 -3.00 11.53 2.72
C ASP A 64 -4.34 10.81 2.84
N LEU A 65 -5.15 10.82 1.77
CA LEU A 65 -6.43 10.11 1.75
C LEU A 65 -6.24 8.58 1.77
N LYS A 66 -5.24 8.06 1.05
CA LYS A 66 -4.91 6.62 1.06
C LYS A 66 -4.35 6.18 2.40
N ILE A 67 -3.55 7.02 3.04
CA ILE A 67 -3.02 6.80 4.39
C ILE A 67 -4.16 6.77 5.41
N LYS A 68 -5.10 7.73 5.35
CA LYS A 68 -6.28 7.74 6.23
C LYS A 68 -7.15 6.51 6.04
N ALA A 69 -7.44 6.12 4.79
CA ALA A 69 -8.20 4.92 4.49
C ALA A 69 -7.52 3.66 5.03
N TYR A 70 -6.20 3.53 4.84
CA TYR A 70 -5.42 2.43 5.39
C TYR A 70 -5.56 2.36 6.92
N TYR A 71 -5.36 3.46 7.63
CA TYR A 71 -5.53 3.47 9.08
C TYR A 71 -6.96 3.15 9.51
N ALA A 72 -7.97 3.61 8.78
CA ALA A 72 -9.36 3.24 9.07
C ALA A 72 -9.56 1.71 9.00
N HIS A 73 -8.98 1.04 8.00
CA HIS A 73 -8.99 -0.42 7.92
C HIS A 73 -8.19 -1.11 9.03
N VAL A 74 -7.05 -0.54 9.44
CA VAL A 74 -6.27 -1.05 10.58
C VAL A 74 -7.10 -0.97 11.86
N TYR A 75 -7.71 0.18 12.14
CA TYR A 75 -8.52 0.37 13.35
C TYR A 75 -9.83 -0.44 13.34
N ALA A 76 -10.42 -0.65 12.16
CA ALA A 76 -11.59 -1.51 12.00
C ALA A 76 -11.27 -3.00 12.12
N GLY A 77 -9.99 -3.40 12.18
CA GLY A 77 -9.59 -4.80 12.21
C GLY A 77 -9.81 -5.54 10.89
N THR A 78 -10.05 -4.83 9.79
CA THR A 78 -10.28 -5.43 8.46
C THR A 78 -8.97 -5.77 7.74
N ILE A 79 -7.82 -5.43 8.32
CA ILE A 79 -6.50 -5.85 7.85
C ILE A 79 -5.99 -6.94 8.78
N CYS A 80 -5.87 -8.17 8.26
CA CYS A 80 -5.21 -9.28 8.95
C CYS A 80 -3.84 -9.48 8.29
N ASP A 81 -2.86 -8.74 8.80
CA ASP A 81 -1.51 -8.73 8.29
C ASP A 81 -0.59 -9.49 9.25
N PRO A 82 -0.06 -10.66 8.85
CA PRO A 82 0.82 -11.45 9.70
C PRO A 82 2.23 -10.84 9.81
N ALA A 83 2.55 -9.80 9.03
CA ALA A 83 3.80 -9.08 9.20
C ALA A 83 3.86 -8.40 10.59
N PRO A 84 5.01 -8.46 11.29
CA PRO A 84 5.15 -7.86 12.62
C PRO A 84 4.67 -6.40 12.65
N SER A 85 3.82 -6.06 13.62
CA SER A 85 3.22 -4.72 13.79
C SER A 85 4.24 -3.58 13.86
N GLN A 86 5.48 -3.89 14.24
CA GLN A 86 6.64 -2.98 14.26
C GLN A 86 6.98 -2.40 12.86
N LEU A 87 6.59 -3.09 11.78
CA LEU A 87 6.76 -2.64 10.39
C LEU A 87 5.52 -1.90 9.84
N ASN A 88 4.41 -1.89 10.58
CA ASN A 88 3.14 -1.31 10.15
C ASN A 88 2.98 0.17 10.57
N GLN A 89 3.91 0.71 11.34
CA GLN A 89 3.98 2.13 11.65
C GLN A 89 4.72 2.89 10.55
N ILE A 90 3.98 3.28 9.51
CA ILE A 90 4.53 4.08 8.40
C ILE A 90 4.72 5.56 8.80
N LEU A 91 4.25 6.01 9.97
CA LEU A 91 4.08 7.44 10.28
C LEU A 91 4.48 7.91 11.68
N VAL A 92 5.43 7.24 12.35
CA VAL A 92 6.10 7.83 13.53
C VAL A 92 7.52 8.27 13.16
N ILE A 93 7.63 9.24 12.26
CA ILE A 93 8.79 10.15 12.20
C ILE A 93 8.25 11.56 11.90
N ARG A 94 7.84 12.25 12.96
CA ARG A 94 7.88 13.71 13.05
C ARG A 94 8.73 14.04 14.27
N GLY A 95 9.81 14.76 14.03
CA GLY A 95 10.86 15.14 14.98
C GLY A 95 12.10 15.47 14.18
#